data_AF-A0A660YK31-F1
#
_entry.id   AF-A0A660YK31-F1
#
_cell.length_a   1.000
_cell.length_b   1.000
_cell.length_c   1.000
_cell.angle_alpha   90.00
_cell.angle_beta   90.00
_cell.angle_gamma   90.00
#
_symmetry.space_group_name_H-M   'P 1'
#
loop_
_entity.id
_entity.type
_entity.pdbx_description
1 polymer ?
#
loop_
_entity_poly.entity_id
_entity_poly.type
_entity_poly.pdbx_seq_one_letter_code
_entity_poly.pdbx_strand_id
1 'polypeptide(L)'
;MQSYNFWKNKFGRTYYSFTYKNNGFIILNTEETLNRAGGGFGKKQIEFAKQAISSFKGMDRIFIFMHRPAWITRSVLKNDWLKIKTALANIPFTVIAGHLHVLAQTHDLDNNKYIVVGPTGGKMRMSRNPALGLVNHYTLVNVKHGKINISFVEPGKVYSQKIAESAYKRMSIFMNR
;
A
#
# COMPACT_ATOMS: atom_id res chain seq x y z
N MET A 1 -23.00 1.26 1.96
CA MET A 1 -23.38 0.97 0.56
C MET A 1 -23.43 2.23 -0.31
N GLN A 2 -23.85 3.39 0.24
CA GLN A 2 -23.88 4.67 -0.48
C GLN A 2 -22.50 5.10 -1.03
N SER A 3 -21.43 5.06 -0.24
CA SER A 3 -20.09 5.48 -0.70
C SER A 3 -19.53 4.61 -1.84
N TYR A 4 -19.81 3.30 -1.81
CA TYR A 4 -19.41 2.37 -2.87
C TYR A 4 -20.13 2.66 -4.18
N ASN A 5 -21.46 2.87 -4.13
CA ASN A 5 -22.25 3.21 -5.31
C ASN A 5 -21.85 4.58 -5.86
N PHE A 6 -21.61 5.57 -4.99
CA PHE A 6 -21.10 6.87 -5.39
C PHE A 6 -19.76 6.76 -6.13
N TRP A 7 -18.80 6.01 -5.56
CA TRP A 7 -17.51 5.79 -6.20
C TRP A 7 -17.67 5.14 -7.58
N LYS A 8 -18.44 4.05 -7.67
CA LYS A 8 -18.63 3.36 -8.95
C LYS A 8 -19.28 4.24 -10.01
N ASN A 9 -20.27 5.03 -9.64
CA ASN A 9 -20.97 5.91 -10.57
C ASN A 9 -20.06 7.06 -11.04
N LYS A 10 -19.20 7.59 -10.17
CA LYS A 10 -18.36 8.77 -10.48
C LYS A 10 -17.00 8.41 -11.09
N PHE A 11 -16.38 7.33 -10.65
CA PHE A 11 -15.00 6.96 -10.95
C PHE A 11 -14.84 5.56 -11.56
N GLY A 12 -15.89 4.73 -11.54
CA GLY A 12 -15.89 3.42 -12.19
C GLY A 12 -15.24 2.31 -11.38
N ARG A 13 -14.11 1.78 -11.87
CA ARG A 13 -13.50 0.55 -11.34
C ARG A 13 -12.99 0.75 -9.90
N THR A 14 -13.12 -0.29 -9.10
CA THR A 14 -12.66 -0.33 -7.69
C THR A 14 -11.38 -1.12 -7.50
N TYR A 15 -10.96 -1.85 -8.53
CA TYR A 15 -9.70 -2.57 -8.67
C TYR A 15 -9.21 -2.42 -10.11
N TYR A 16 -7.90 -2.38 -10.30
CA TYR A 16 -7.29 -2.12 -11.61
C TYR A 16 -5.83 -2.57 -11.61
N SER A 17 -5.22 -2.61 -12.78
CA SER A 17 -3.82 -2.96 -12.96
C SER A 17 -3.19 -2.11 -14.04
N PHE A 18 -1.88 -1.93 -13.96
CA PHE A 18 -1.08 -1.20 -14.93
C PHE A 18 0.38 -1.66 -14.89
N THR A 19 1.17 -1.22 -15.85
CA THR A 19 2.62 -1.47 -15.90
C THR A 19 3.38 -0.17 -15.80
N TYR A 20 4.57 -0.21 -15.21
CA TYR A 20 5.49 0.93 -15.20
C TYR A 20 6.92 0.45 -15.06
N LYS A 21 7.82 0.92 -15.93
CA LYS A 21 9.26 0.59 -15.92
C LYS A 21 9.54 -0.92 -15.72
N ASN A 22 8.94 -1.77 -16.56
CA ASN A 22 9.03 -3.24 -16.50
C ASN A 22 8.54 -3.91 -15.20
N ASN A 23 7.64 -3.25 -14.45
CA ASN A 23 6.99 -3.81 -13.27
C ASN A 23 5.46 -3.80 -13.46
N GLY A 24 4.80 -4.83 -12.94
CA GLY A 24 3.34 -4.92 -12.91
C GLY A 24 2.77 -4.38 -11.60
N PHE A 25 1.62 -3.74 -11.66
CA PHE A 25 0.92 -3.18 -10.50
C PHE A 25 -0.52 -3.67 -10.50
N ILE A 26 -0.98 -4.23 -9.38
CA ILE A 26 -2.34 -4.73 -9.20
C ILE A 26 -2.92 -4.10 -7.93
N ILE A 27 -4.03 -3.39 -8.07
CA ILE A 27 -4.77 -2.77 -6.96
C ILE A 27 -6.04 -3.59 -6.78
N LEU A 28 -6.21 -4.18 -5.60
CA LEU A 28 -7.35 -5.00 -5.21
C LEU A 28 -8.20 -4.30 -4.14
N ASN A 29 -9.50 -4.50 -4.21
CA ASN A 29 -10.47 -4.01 -3.24
C ASN A 29 -10.96 -5.14 -2.32
N THR A 30 -10.49 -5.13 -1.08
CA THR A 30 -10.89 -6.08 -0.02
C THR A 30 -12.23 -5.71 0.63
N GLU A 31 -12.76 -4.52 0.36
CA GLU A 31 -13.99 -4.02 0.98
C GLU A 31 -15.24 -4.25 0.10
N GLU A 32 -15.06 -4.60 -1.18
CA GLU A 32 -16.16 -4.68 -2.16
C GLU A 32 -17.25 -5.66 -1.75
N THR A 33 -16.87 -6.78 -1.13
CA THR A 33 -17.81 -7.85 -0.73
C THR A 33 -17.94 -7.98 0.80
N LEU A 34 -17.52 -6.99 1.59
CA LEU A 34 -17.56 -7.16 3.06
C LEU A 34 -18.93 -7.48 3.63
N ASN A 35 -19.96 -6.87 3.08
CA ASN A 35 -21.33 -7.07 3.52
C ASN A 35 -22.05 -8.15 2.69
N ARG A 36 -21.36 -8.87 1.78
CA ARG A 36 -21.96 -9.81 0.82
C ARG A 36 -20.98 -10.95 0.49
N ALA A 37 -21.38 -12.22 0.58
CA ALA A 37 -20.49 -13.35 0.25
C ALA A 37 -19.26 -13.51 1.17
N GLY A 38 -19.38 -13.14 2.45
CA GLY A 38 -18.39 -13.48 3.49
C GLY A 38 -17.09 -12.67 3.46
N GLY A 39 -17.03 -11.56 2.71
CA GLY A 39 -15.94 -10.59 2.77
C GLY A 39 -14.65 -10.96 2.03
N GLY A 40 -14.77 -11.70 0.92
CA GLY A 40 -13.65 -12.06 0.04
C GLY A 40 -13.43 -11.10 -1.14
N PHE A 41 -12.67 -11.56 -2.14
CA PHE A 41 -12.52 -10.84 -3.42
C PHE A 41 -13.68 -11.15 -4.37
N GLY A 42 -14.26 -12.34 -4.26
CA GLY A 42 -15.30 -12.82 -5.17
C GLY A 42 -14.77 -13.20 -6.55
N LYS A 43 -15.55 -13.99 -7.30
CA LYS A 43 -15.10 -14.62 -8.57
C LYS A 43 -14.56 -13.60 -9.59
N LYS A 44 -15.24 -12.48 -9.80
CA LYS A 44 -14.86 -11.47 -10.80
C LYS A 44 -13.48 -10.86 -10.53
N GLN A 45 -13.20 -10.51 -9.27
CA GLN A 45 -11.94 -9.87 -8.92
C GLN A 45 -10.77 -10.88 -8.89
N ILE A 46 -11.03 -12.13 -8.50
CA ILE A 46 -10.03 -13.22 -8.58
C ILE A 46 -9.62 -13.46 -10.03
N GLU A 47 -10.58 -13.58 -10.94
CA GLU A 47 -10.28 -13.81 -12.37
C GLU A 47 -9.59 -12.60 -13.00
N PHE A 48 -10.00 -11.38 -12.63
CA PHE A 48 -9.27 -10.16 -13.00
C PHE A 48 -7.80 -10.22 -12.55
N ALA A 49 -7.53 -10.58 -11.30
CA ALA A 49 -6.17 -10.65 -10.77
C ALA A 49 -5.33 -11.71 -11.53
N LYS A 50 -5.89 -12.89 -11.79
CA LYS A 50 -5.21 -13.94 -12.57
C LYS A 50 -4.88 -13.48 -14.00
N GLN A 51 -5.81 -12.78 -14.65
CA GLN A 51 -5.58 -12.21 -15.99
C GLN A 51 -4.46 -11.17 -15.97
N ALA A 52 -4.48 -10.25 -15.00
CA ALA A 52 -3.41 -9.25 -14.82
C ALA A 52 -2.05 -9.93 -14.59
N ILE A 53 -1.98 -10.92 -13.70
CA ILE A 53 -0.75 -11.70 -13.44
C ILE A 53 -0.24 -12.36 -14.73
N SER A 54 -1.12 -12.99 -15.50
CA SER A 54 -0.74 -13.62 -16.77
C SER A 54 -0.20 -12.61 -17.78
N SER A 55 -0.77 -11.39 -17.83
CA SER A 55 -0.29 -10.31 -18.70
C SER A 55 1.06 -9.70 -18.28
N PHE A 56 1.52 -9.98 -17.05
CA PHE A 56 2.76 -9.46 -16.48
C PHE A 56 3.90 -10.49 -16.47
N LYS A 57 3.72 -11.65 -17.13
CA LYS A 57 4.78 -12.65 -17.26
C LYS A 57 6.02 -12.05 -17.93
N GLY A 58 7.20 -12.30 -17.35
CA GLY A 58 8.48 -11.79 -17.83
C GLY A 58 8.89 -10.40 -17.30
N MET A 59 8.01 -9.73 -16.53
CA MET A 59 8.35 -8.48 -15.85
C MET A 59 9.24 -8.73 -14.61
N ASP A 60 9.96 -7.70 -14.19
CA ASP A 60 10.89 -7.77 -13.06
C ASP A 60 10.20 -8.18 -11.75
N ARG A 61 9.01 -7.60 -11.50
CA ARG A 61 8.24 -7.79 -10.26
C ARG A 61 6.78 -7.36 -10.43
N ILE A 62 5.88 -7.99 -9.67
CA ILE A 62 4.49 -7.55 -9.49
C ILE A 62 4.30 -6.92 -8.11
N PHE A 63 3.78 -5.70 -8.04
CA PHE A 63 3.33 -5.05 -6.81
C PHE A 63 1.82 -5.21 -6.66
N ILE A 64 1.38 -5.66 -5.48
CA ILE A 64 -0.03 -5.90 -5.18
C ILE A 64 -0.42 -5.03 -3.99
N PHE A 65 -1.42 -4.19 -4.16
CA PHE A 65 -1.94 -3.28 -3.13
C PHE A 65 -3.36 -3.66 -2.74
N MET A 66 -3.64 -3.64 -1.44
CA MET A 66 -4.97 -3.92 -0.90
C MET A 66 -5.20 -3.20 0.43
N HIS A 67 -6.44 -3.03 0.88
CA HIS A 67 -6.68 -2.42 2.19
C HIS A 67 -6.42 -3.41 3.33
N ARG A 68 -7.15 -4.53 3.37
CA ARG A 68 -6.97 -5.57 4.40
C ARG A 68 -5.87 -6.56 4.01
N PRO A 69 -4.99 -6.96 4.95
CA PRO A 69 -3.95 -7.94 4.66
C PRO A 69 -4.55 -9.35 4.54
N ALA A 70 -4.86 -9.74 3.30
CA ALA A 70 -5.60 -10.97 3.01
C ALA A 70 -4.87 -12.25 3.48
N TRP A 71 -3.53 -12.22 3.56
CA TRP A 71 -2.70 -13.37 3.94
C TRP A 71 -2.78 -13.75 5.43
N ILE A 72 -3.07 -12.78 6.31
CA ILE A 72 -3.17 -13.00 7.77
C ILE A 72 -4.61 -12.94 8.30
N THR A 73 -5.56 -12.51 7.47
CA THR A 73 -6.98 -12.48 7.87
C THR A 73 -7.52 -13.92 7.99
N ARG A 74 -8.32 -14.22 9.02
CA ARG A 74 -9.00 -15.53 9.17
C ARG A 74 -10.41 -15.46 8.58
N SER A 75 -10.53 -15.44 7.26
CA SER A 75 -11.82 -15.32 6.56
C SER A 75 -11.79 -15.86 5.13
N VAL A 76 -12.93 -15.79 4.41
CA VAL A 76 -13.04 -16.07 2.97
C VAL A 76 -11.97 -15.33 2.16
N LEU A 77 -11.57 -14.13 2.61
CA LEU A 77 -10.52 -13.33 1.99
C LEU A 77 -9.19 -14.07 1.88
N LYS A 78 -8.82 -14.88 2.88
CA LYS A 78 -7.59 -15.69 2.84
C LYS A 78 -7.68 -16.79 1.81
N ASN A 79 -8.82 -17.45 1.70
CA ASN A 79 -9.04 -18.51 0.72
C ASN A 79 -9.00 -17.95 -0.71
N ASP A 80 -9.59 -16.78 -0.94
CA ASP A 80 -9.52 -16.11 -2.24
C ASP A 80 -8.11 -15.61 -2.56
N TRP A 81 -7.39 -15.09 -1.56
CA TRP A 81 -5.98 -14.75 -1.71
C TRP A 81 -5.13 -15.94 -2.13
N LEU A 82 -5.33 -17.12 -1.54
CA LEU A 82 -4.59 -18.32 -1.93
C LEU A 82 -4.77 -18.66 -3.42
N LYS A 83 -5.98 -18.48 -3.98
CA LYS A 83 -6.23 -18.69 -5.42
C LYS A 83 -5.46 -17.70 -6.31
N ILE A 84 -5.34 -16.45 -5.88
CA ILE A 84 -4.56 -15.42 -6.58
C ILE A 84 -3.07 -15.73 -6.43
N LYS A 85 -2.64 -16.11 -5.22
CA LYS A 85 -1.26 -16.48 -4.89
C LYS A 85 -0.76 -17.64 -5.74
N THR A 86 -1.56 -18.68 -5.96
CA THR A 86 -1.19 -19.79 -6.85
C THR A 86 -0.84 -19.31 -8.27
N ALA A 87 -1.53 -18.28 -8.79
CA ALA A 87 -1.23 -17.74 -10.13
C ALA A 87 0.07 -16.93 -10.18
N LEU A 88 0.57 -16.45 -9.03
CA LEU A 88 1.85 -15.75 -8.90
C LEU A 88 3.05 -16.70 -8.89
N ALA A 89 2.85 -18.03 -8.97
CA ALA A 89 3.94 -19.00 -8.92
C ALA A 89 5.05 -18.63 -9.93
N ASN A 90 6.29 -18.59 -9.45
CA ASN A 90 7.51 -18.24 -10.19
C ASN A 90 7.63 -16.77 -10.67
N ILE A 91 6.76 -15.86 -10.23
CA ILE A 91 6.87 -14.44 -10.52
C ILE A 91 7.27 -13.71 -9.22
N PRO A 92 8.36 -12.93 -9.18
CA PRO A 92 8.67 -12.12 -8.01
C PRO A 92 7.55 -11.12 -7.71
N PHE A 93 7.10 -11.03 -6.46
CA PHE A 93 6.04 -10.09 -6.09
C PHE A 93 6.24 -9.44 -4.72
N THR A 94 5.50 -8.36 -4.48
CA THR A 94 5.47 -7.64 -3.21
C THR A 94 4.05 -7.20 -2.90
N VAL A 95 3.56 -7.57 -1.72
CA VAL A 95 2.20 -7.27 -1.28
C VAL A 95 2.24 -6.20 -0.21
N ILE A 96 1.47 -5.13 -0.40
CA ILE A 96 1.37 -4.01 0.53
C ILE A 96 -0.10 -3.84 0.93
N ALA A 97 -0.35 -3.88 2.23
CA ALA A 97 -1.67 -3.65 2.82
C ALA A 97 -1.61 -2.69 4.02
N GLY A 98 -2.77 -2.31 4.55
CA GLY A 98 -2.90 -1.48 5.74
C GLY A 98 -3.86 -2.10 6.75
N HIS A 99 -4.92 -1.36 7.11
CA HIS A 99 -6.03 -1.77 7.98
C HIS A 99 -5.69 -1.97 9.47
N LEU A 100 -4.54 -2.59 9.81
CA LEU A 100 -4.25 -3.00 11.18
C LEU A 100 -3.65 -1.91 12.08
N HIS A 101 -3.33 -0.75 11.51
CA HIS A 101 -2.74 0.40 12.23
C HIS A 101 -1.46 0.03 12.99
N VAL A 102 -0.63 -0.82 12.37
CA VAL A 102 0.66 -1.27 12.87
C VAL A 102 1.59 -1.48 11.67
N LEU A 103 2.85 -1.08 11.81
CA LEU A 103 3.88 -1.47 10.85
C LEU A 103 4.28 -2.92 11.10
N ALA A 104 4.15 -3.78 10.09
CA ALA A 104 4.62 -5.16 10.18
C ALA A 104 5.09 -5.65 8.81
N GLN A 105 6.17 -6.42 8.80
CA GLN A 105 6.64 -7.10 7.60
C GLN A 105 6.92 -8.56 7.93
N THR A 106 6.48 -9.47 7.06
CA THR A 106 6.95 -10.85 7.05
C THR A 106 7.50 -11.19 5.69
N HIS A 107 8.42 -12.15 5.68
CA HIS A 107 9.06 -12.71 4.50
C HIS A 107 8.52 -14.10 4.15
N ASP A 108 7.63 -14.67 4.97
CA ASP A 108 7.41 -16.12 4.96
C ASP A 108 6.28 -16.62 4.05
N LEU A 109 6.70 -17.45 3.08
CA LEU A 109 6.09 -18.65 2.46
C LEU A 109 6.78 -18.96 1.10
N ASP A 110 7.47 -17.98 0.49
CA ASP A 110 7.97 -18.05 -0.90
C ASP A 110 9.04 -16.99 -1.26
N ASN A 111 9.76 -16.44 -0.27
CA ASN A 111 10.75 -15.35 -0.44
C ASN A 111 10.20 -14.01 -0.97
N ASN A 112 8.88 -13.77 -0.92
CA ASN A 112 8.28 -12.49 -1.28
C ASN A 112 7.97 -11.62 -0.05
N LYS A 113 7.89 -10.30 -0.25
CA LYS A 113 7.61 -9.35 0.84
C LYS A 113 6.10 -9.17 1.04
N TYR A 114 5.66 -9.28 2.28
CA TYR A 114 4.30 -8.98 2.72
C TYR A 114 4.36 -7.89 3.79
N ILE A 115 3.80 -6.72 3.48
CA ILE A 115 3.96 -5.52 4.29
C ILE A 115 2.59 -5.01 4.70
N VAL A 116 2.43 -4.78 5.99
CA VAL A 116 1.35 -4.00 6.57
C VAL A 116 1.93 -2.64 6.93
N VAL A 117 1.50 -1.58 6.24
CA VAL A 117 1.90 -0.21 6.58
C VAL A 117 1.11 0.29 7.79
N GLY A 118 1.77 1.08 8.61
CA GLY A 118 1.16 1.75 9.75
C GLY A 118 0.33 2.97 9.30
N PRO A 119 -0.32 3.66 10.25
CA PRO A 119 -1.11 4.84 9.93
C PRO A 119 -0.21 6.04 9.58
N THR A 120 -0.72 6.96 8.76
CA THR A 120 -0.05 8.25 8.48
C THR A 120 -0.49 9.37 9.44
N GLY A 121 -1.65 9.23 10.08
CA GLY A 121 -2.17 10.19 11.07
C GLY A 121 -3.35 9.66 11.90
N GLY A 122 -3.57 8.35 11.86
CA GLY A 122 -4.63 7.67 12.61
C GLY A 122 -4.14 7.13 13.95
N LYS A 123 -5.07 6.72 14.82
CA LYS A 123 -4.73 6.08 16.09
C LYS A 123 -3.97 4.77 15.84
N MET A 124 -2.77 4.63 16.38
CA MET A 124 -2.07 3.35 16.38
C MET A 124 -2.74 2.34 17.30
N ARG A 125 -2.63 1.06 16.94
CA ARG A 125 -3.14 -0.04 17.76
C ARG A 125 -2.28 -0.28 19.01
N MET A 126 -1.01 0.13 18.96
CA MET A 126 -0.02 0.01 20.02
C MET A 126 0.56 1.38 20.38
N SER A 127 1.07 1.53 21.60
CA SER A 127 1.73 2.75 22.06
C SER A 127 2.91 3.13 21.16
N ARG A 128 3.17 4.44 21.03
CA ARG A 128 4.29 4.95 20.23
C ARG A 128 5.61 4.36 20.72
N ASN A 129 6.35 3.75 19.79
CA ASN A 129 7.70 3.22 19.99
C ASN A 129 8.46 3.23 18.65
N PRO A 130 9.31 4.24 18.38
CA PRO A 130 10.06 4.35 17.14
C PRO A 130 10.96 3.15 16.84
N ALA A 131 11.53 2.50 17.87
CA ALA A 131 12.39 1.33 17.68
C ALA A 131 11.65 0.13 17.08
N LEU A 132 10.31 0.09 17.22
CA LEU A 132 9.45 -0.94 16.63
C LEU A 132 8.67 -0.41 15.40
N GLY A 133 9.00 0.79 14.91
CA GLY A 133 8.25 1.44 13.82
C GLY A 133 6.81 1.81 14.19
N LEU A 134 6.48 1.84 15.49
CA LEU A 134 5.21 2.32 16.02
C LEU A 134 5.25 3.85 16.05
N VAL A 135 5.23 4.44 14.85
CA VAL A 135 5.11 5.88 14.57
C VAL A 135 4.20 6.07 13.37
N ASN A 136 3.57 7.24 13.30
CA ASN A 136 2.90 7.65 12.07
C ASN A 136 3.95 7.77 10.95
N HIS A 137 3.66 7.24 9.76
CA HIS A 137 4.61 7.29 8.65
C HIS A 137 3.95 7.37 7.27
N TYR A 138 4.77 7.73 6.29
CA TYR A 138 4.55 7.36 4.89
C TYR A 138 5.64 6.38 4.44
N THR A 139 5.35 5.58 3.42
CA THR A 139 6.27 4.56 2.91
C THR A 139 6.87 5.03 1.59
N LEU A 140 8.20 5.03 1.50
CA LEU A 140 8.93 5.26 0.26
C LEU A 140 9.42 3.92 -0.29
N VAL A 141 9.10 3.64 -1.55
CA VAL A 141 9.53 2.42 -2.25
C VAL A 141 10.40 2.80 -3.43
N ASN A 142 11.69 2.45 -3.35
CA ASN A 142 12.64 2.62 -4.42
C ASN A 142 12.80 1.30 -5.19
N VAL A 143 12.67 1.35 -6.51
CA VAL A 143 12.75 0.18 -7.39
C VAL A 143 13.87 0.38 -8.40
N LYS A 144 14.83 -0.55 -8.46
CA LYS A 144 15.95 -0.54 -9.42
C LYS A 144 16.26 -1.96 -9.87
N HIS A 145 16.08 -2.25 -11.17
CA HIS A 145 16.32 -3.56 -11.78
C HIS A 145 15.67 -4.72 -10.99
N GLY A 146 14.37 -4.63 -10.74
CA GLY A 146 13.60 -5.60 -9.93
C GLY A 146 13.91 -5.68 -8.42
N LYS A 147 14.99 -5.03 -7.95
CA LYS A 147 15.32 -4.90 -6.52
C LYS A 147 14.53 -3.75 -5.90
N ILE A 148 14.04 -3.99 -4.68
CA ILE A 148 13.24 -3.04 -3.94
C ILE A 148 13.93 -2.67 -2.63
N ASN A 149 13.98 -1.37 -2.35
CA ASN A 149 14.32 -0.82 -1.04
C ASN A 149 13.10 -0.07 -0.51
N ILE A 150 12.70 -0.38 0.72
CA ILE A 150 11.49 0.15 1.34
C ILE A 150 11.89 0.86 2.62
N SER A 151 11.44 2.10 2.74
CA SER A 151 11.71 2.95 3.90
C SER A 151 10.38 3.45 4.49
N PHE A 152 10.29 3.45 5.81
CA PHE A 152 9.15 3.96 6.57
C PHE A 152 9.57 5.28 7.20
N VAL A 153 9.02 6.39 6.73
CA VAL A 153 9.48 7.74 7.07
C VAL A 153 8.47 8.39 8.02
N GLU A 154 8.91 8.68 9.25
CA GLU A 154 8.13 9.49 10.19
C GLU A 154 8.05 10.94 9.64
N PRO A 155 6.85 11.52 9.45
CA PRO A 155 6.70 12.87 8.94
C PRO A 155 7.31 13.88 9.92
N GLY A 156 8.17 14.76 9.41
CA GLY A 156 8.70 15.90 10.12
C GLY A 156 8.06 17.21 9.67
N LYS A 157 8.59 18.34 10.16
CA LYS A 157 8.20 19.67 9.70
C LYS A 157 8.88 19.99 8.37
N VAL A 158 8.10 20.35 7.35
CA VAL A 158 8.61 20.90 6.09
C VAL A 158 8.17 22.36 6.01
N TYR A 159 9.15 23.28 5.99
CA TYR A 159 8.93 24.72 6.00
C TYR A 159 9.13 25.34 4.62
N SER A 160 8.35 26.38 4.32
CA SER A 160 8.47 27.15 3.09
C SER A 160 9.74 28.01 3.09
N GLN A 161 10.35 28.20 1.93
CA GLN A 161 11.42 29.20 1.74
C GLN A 161 10.97 30.61 2.15
N LYS A 162 9.67 30.94 2.03
CA LYS A 162 9.13 32.25 2.44
C LYS A 162 9.27 32.52 3.95
N ILE A 163 9.38 31.48 4.76
CA ILE A 163 9.68 31.63 6.19
C ILE A 163 11.10 32.17 6.38
N ALA A 164 12.06 31.69 5.58
CA ALA A 164 13.42 32.23 5.57
C ALA A 164 13.45 33.67 5.03
N GLU A 165 12.69 33.98 3.98
CA GLU A 165 12.56 35.36 3.46
C GLU A 165 11.99 36.32 4.51
N SER A 166 10.98 35.86 5.27
CA SER A 166 10.36 36.64 6.34
C SER A 166 11.33 36.87 7.52
N ALA A 167 12.18 35.88 7.83
CA ALA A 167 13.23 36.01 8.84
C ALA A 167 14.31 37.00 8.41
N TYR A 168 14.75 36.97 7.15
CA TYR A 168 15.75 37.91 6.61
C TYR A 168 15.30 39.37 6.69
N LYS A 169 14.04 39.65 6.32
CA LYS A 169 13.46 40.99 6.42
C LYS A 169 13.47 41.52 7.87
N ARG A 170 13.22 40.66 8.86
CA ARG A 170 13.28 41.06 10.28
C ARG A 170 14.71 41.27 10.78
N MET A 171 15.64 40.41 10.38
CA MET A 171 17.05 40.51 10.76
C MET A 171 17.70 41.80 10.24
N SER A 172 17.47 42.15 8.97
CA SER A 172 18.02 43.36 8.34
C SER A 172 17.56 44.65 9.02
N ILE A 173 16.33 44.69 9.54
CA ILE A 173 15.82 45.81 10.35
C ILE A 173 16.58 45.95 11.67
N PHE A 174 16.99 44.83 12.28
CA PHE A 174 17.71 44.83 13.56
C PHE A 174 19.19 45.20 13.44
N MET A 175 19.86 44.90 12.32
CA MET A 175 21.30 45.19 12.13
C MET A 175 21.58 46.61 11.63
N ASN A 176 20.56 47.29 11.10
CA ASN A 176 20.66 48.68 10.63
C ASN A 176 20.24 49.70 11.72
N ARG A 177 20.25 49.27 12.98
CA ARG A 177 20.13 50.11 14.17
C ARG A 177 21.42 50.01 14.97
#